data_AF-A0A6A5WHI6-F1
#
_entry.id   AF-A0A6A5WHI6-F1
#
_cell.length_a   1.000
_cell.length_b   1.000
_cell.length_c   1.000
_cell.angle_alpha   90.00
_cell.angle_beta   90.00
_cell.angle_gamma   90.00
#
_symmetry.space_group_name_H-M   'P 1'
#
loop_
_entity.id
_entity.type
_entity.pdbx_description
1 polymer ?
#
loop_
_entity_poly.entity_id
_entity_poly.type
_entity_poly.pdbx_seq_one_letter_code
_entity_poly.pdbx_strand_id
1 'polypeptide(L)'
;DIDLDDNSEEGDTTIKDLAKTKKIICYFSAGSVEDWRNDYPDFLPEDIGQPMKDWPGEWWLNVNSPNVKAIMKKRIERAAKAGCHAVDPDNVDGYGSNHQDGFTYPQADYVEYMKYLADLAHQNNMAIGLKNAVEIIPALVSTVDFFVNEQCHNLDFNECWKYKPATDAGKAVFNIEY
;
A
#
# COMPACT_ATOMS: atom_id res chain seq x y z
N ASP A 1 9.56 8.43 2.78
CA ASP A 1 8.23 7.90 3.06
C ASP A 1 7.70 8.54 4.31
N ILE A 2 6.48 9.08 4.27
CA ILE A 2 5.81 9.67 5.43
C ILE A 2 4.31 9.35 5.35
N ASP A 3 3.65 9.26 6.50
CA ASP A 3 2.22 8.98 6.59
C ASP A 3 1.36 10.05 5.91
N LEU A 4 0.40 9.64 5.08
CA LEU A 4 -0.47 10.56 4.37
C LEU A 4 -1.39 11.33 5.31
N ASP A 5 -2.09 10.66 6.22
CA ASP A 5 -3.10 11.29 7.06
C ASP A 5 -2.44 12.27 8.04
N ASP A 6 -1.32 11.90 8.67
CA ASP A 6 -0.61 12.74 9.64
C ASP A 6 0.02 14.01 9.03
N ASN A 7 0.14 14.07 7.70
CA ASN A 7 0.84 15.17 7.00
C ASN A 7 -0.01 15.84 5.90
N SER A 8 -1.31 15.52 5.81
CA SER A 8 -2.21 16.06 4.77
C SER A 8 -3.57 16.55 5.27
N GLU A 9 -3.76 16.67 6.59
CA GLU A 9 -4.95 17.30 7.17
C GLU A 9 -5.13 18.75 6.69
N GLU A 10 -6.34 19.29 6.88
CA GLU A 10 -6.66 20.65 6.44
C GLU A 10 -5.72 21.68 7.08
N GLY A 11 -4.98 22.40 6.23
CA GLY A 11 -4.03 23.41 6.66
C GLY A 11 -2.60 22.91 6.81
N ASP A 12 -2.35 21.60 6.73
CA ASP A 12 -0.99 21.05 6.75
C ASP A 12 -0.27 21.33 5.42
N THR A 13 0.98 21.79 5.52
CA THR A 13 1.85 22.07 4.37
C THR A 13 3.10 21.21 4.33
N THR A 14 3.27 20.27 5.27
CA THR A 14 4.48 19.46 5.45
C THR A 14 4.89 18.76 4.16
N ILE A 15 3.96 18.05 3.50
CA ILE A 15 4.23 17.39 2.21
C ILE A 15 4.68 18.40 1.16
N LYS A 16 3.97 19.53 1.00
CA LYS A 16 4.30 20.56 -0.01
C LYS A 16 5.64 21.22 0.26
N ASP A 17 5.98 21.46 1.52
CA ASP A 17 7.24 22.09 1.91
C ASP A 17 8.42 21.16 1.68
N LEU A 18 8.31 19.88 2.04
CA LEU A 18 9.33 18.88 1.75
C LEU A 18 9.48 18.65 0.24
N ALA A 19 8.37 18.64 -0.51
CA ALA A 19 8.34 18.45 -1.96
C ALA A 19 9.12 19.51 -2.75
N LYS A 20 9.43 20.68 -2.17
CA LYS A 20 10.29 21.70 -2.80
C LYS A 20 11.72 21.22 -3.01
N THR A 21 12.20 20.27 -2.19
CA THR A 21 13.61 19.83 -2.22
C THR A 21 13.78 18.30 -2.25
N LYS A 22 12.70 17.54 -2.05
CA LYS A 22 12.71 16.08 -1.96
C LYS A 22 11.61 15.47 -2.83
N LYS A 23 11.77 14.18 -3.14
CA LYS A 23 10.69 13.33 -3.62
C LYS A 23 10.00 12.71 -2.41
N ILE A 24 8.68 12.80 -2.37
CA ILE A 24 7.86 12.39 -1.23
C ILE A 24 7.03 11.19 -1.66
N ILE A 25 7.25 10.07 -0.98
CA ILE A 25 6.37 8.92 -1.00
C ILE A 25 5.44 9.08 0.20
N CYS A 26 4.13 8.94 -0.03
CA CYS A 26 3.10 9.04 1.00
C CYS A 26 2.52 7.66 1.28
N TYR A 27 2.71 7.21 2.51
CA TYR A 27 2.20 5.95 3.03
C TYR A 27 0.71 6.05 3.33
N PHE A 28 -0.03 4.98 3.05
CA PHE A 28 -1.33 4.69 3.66
C PHE A 28 -1.59 3.19 3.59
N SER A 29 -2.34 2.62 4.53
CA SER A 29 -2.76 1.24 4.39
C SER A 29 -3.84 1.10 3.30
N ALA A 30 -3.63 0.22 2.33
CA ALA A 30 -4.58 -0.05 1.27
C ALA A 30 -5.35 -1.37 1.45
N GLY A 31 -4.81 -2.32 2.21
CA GLY A 31 -5.48 -3.59 2.50
C GLY A 31 -5.87 -3.79 3.95
N SER A 32 -5.74 -2.77 4.80
CA SER A 32 -6.34 -2.73 6.13
C SER A 32 -7.05 -1.41 6.40
N VAL A 33 -7.94 -1.43 7.38
CA VAL A 33 -8.62 -0.29 7.95
C VAL A 33 -8.11 -0.06 9.36
N GLU A 34 -7.87 1.21 9.67
CA GLU A 34 -7.31 1.72 10.91
C GLU A 34 -8.37 2.60 11.60
N ASP A 35 -8.86 2.23 12.80
CA ASP A 35 -10.01 2.91 13.44
C ASP A 35 -9.76 4.35 13.89
N TRP A 36 -8.49 4.77 13.88
CA TRP A 36 -8.08 6.13 14.18
C TRP A 36 -8.06 7.06 12.97
N ARG A 37 -8.27 6.55 11.75
CA ARG A 37 -8.30 7.39 10.54
C ARG A 37 -9.64 8.09 10.39
N ASN A 38 -9.60 9.31 9.88
CA ASN A 38 -10.79 10.15 9.71
C ASN A 38 -11.83 9.54 8.75
N ASP A 39 -11.40 8.70 7.80
CA ASP A 39 -12.27 7.99 6.85
C ASP A 39 -12.70 6.60 7.32
N TYR A 40 -12.36 6.19 8.56
CA TYR A 40 -12.86 4.95 9.16
C TYR A 40 -14.40 4.80 9.07
N PRO A 41 -15.23 5.85 9.32
CA PRO A 41 -16.68 5.74 9.22
C PRO A 41 -17.22 5.51 7.79
N ASP A 42 -16.39 5.65 6.75
CA ASP A 42 -16.81 5.40 5.36
C ASP A 42 -16.82 3.90 5.00
N PHE A 43 -16.16 3.05 5.81
CA PHE A 43 -16.13 1.60 5.60
C PHE A 43 -17.42 0.92 6.07
N LEU A 44 -17.91 -0.03 5.28
CA LEU A 44 -19.08 -0.83 5.60
C LEU A 44 -18.66 -2.07 6.41
N PRO A 45 -19.55 -2.64 7.25
CA PRO A 45 -19.24 -3.87 7.97
C PRO A 45 -18.76 -5.02 7.07
N GLU A 46 -19.29 -5.15 5.85
CA GLU A 46 -18.88 -6.15 4.86
C GLU A 46 -17.51 -5.88 4.19
N ASP A 47 -16.96 -4.68 4.38
CA ASP A 47 -15.61 -4.35 3.92
C ASP A 47 -14.53 -4.87 4.87
N ILE A 48 -14.88 -5.12 6.13
CA ILE A 48 -13.93 -5.36 7.22
C ILE A 48 -13.79 -6.86 7.46
N GLY A 49 -12.54 -7.33 7.41
CA GLY A 49 -12.12 -8.71 7.58
C GLY A 49 -11.65 -9.05 8.99
N GLN A 50 -10.66 -9.92 9.09
CA GLN A 50 -10.10 -10.34 10.38
C GLN A 50 -9.27 -9.21 11.02
N PRO A 51 -9.20 -9.15 12.37
CA PRO A 51 -8.29 -8.25 13.07
C PRO A 51 -6.84 -8.61 12.76
N MET A 52 -5.99 -7.60 12.61
CA MET A 52 -4.55 -7.80 12.48
C MET A 52 -3.95 -8.14 13.85
N LYS A 53 -3.18 -9.23 13.89
CA LYS A 53 -2.73 -9.84 15.15
C LYS A 53 -1.91 -8.90 16.03
N ASP A 54 -1.02 -8.14 15.41
CA ASP A 54 -0.02 -7.33 16.11
C ASP A 54 -0.38 -5.82 16.13
N TRP A 55 -1.53 -5.46 15.54
CA TRP A 55 -1.99 -4.07 15.38
C TRP A 55 -3.42 -3.89 15.91
N PRO A 56 -3.59 -3.56 17.21
CA PRO A 56 -4.89 -3.29 17.79
C PRO A 56 -5.55 -2.07 17.15
N GLY A 57 -6.84 -2.17 16.82
CA GLY A 57 -7.56 -1.12 16.09
C GLY A 57 -7.37 -1.19 14.57
N GLU A 58 -6.78 -2.29 14.07
CA GLU A 58 -6.56 -2.53 12.66
C GLU A 58 -7.14 -3.86 12.20
N TRP A 59 -7.84 -3.85 11.06
CA TRP A 59 -8.47 -5.01 10.46
C TRP A 59 -8.18 -5.06 8.97
N TRP A 60 -8.05 -6.25 8.43
CA TRP A 60 -7.92 -6.43 6.98
C TRP A 60 -9.16 -5.95 6.23
N LEU A 61 -8.98 -5.61 4.95
CA LEU A 61 -10.04 -5.14 4.07
C LEU A 61 -10.36 -6.12 2.94
N ASN A 62 -11.63 -6.14 2.55
CA ASN A 62 -12.10 -6.77 1.33
C ASN A 62 -11.60 -5.98 0.11
N VAL A 63 -10.45 -6.38 -0.45
CA VAL A 63 -9.83 -5.71 -1.60
C VAL A 63 -10.68 -5.75 -2.89
N ASN A 64 -11.67 -6.65 -2.95
CA ASN A 64 -12.62 -6.73 -4.06
C ASN A 64 -13.84 -5.83 -3.88
N SER A 65 -14.06 -5.26 -2.70
CA SER A 65 -15.20 -4.38 -2.43
C SER A 65 -15.13 -3.11 -3.28
N PRO A 66 -16.22 -2.76 -4.00
CA PRO A 66 -16.32 -1.46 -4.67
C PRO A 66 -16.22 -0.28 -3.71
N ASN A 67 -16.67 -0.43 -2.45
CA ASN A 67 -16.58 0.64 -1.46
C ASN A 67 -15.13 0.88 -1.03
N VAL A 68 -14.40 -0.20 -0.70
CA VAL A 68 -12.95 -0.13 -0.39
C VAL A 68 -12.18 0.51 -1.53
N LYS A 69 -12.43 0.09 -2.78
CA LYS A 69 -11.79 0.69 -3.97
C LYS A 69 -12.09 2.19 -4.08
N ALA A 70 -13.33 2.60 -3.84
CA ALA A 70 -13.72 4.02 -3.84
C ALA A 70 -13.03 4.83 -2.74
N ILE A 71 -12.85 4.26 -1.54
CA ILE A 71 -12.11 4.90 -0.44
C ILE A 71 -10.63 5.05 -0.81
N MET A 72 -9.99 4.01 -1.32
CA MET A 72 -8.58 4.10 -1.75
C MET A 72 -8.37 5.09 -2.89
N LYS A 73 -9.33 5.20 -3.81
CA LYS A 73 -9.34 6.26 -4.81
C LYS A 73 -9.31 7.65 -4.16
N LYS A 74 -10.15 7.91 -3.15
CA LYS A 74 -10.14 9.18 -2.41
C LYS A 74 -8.78 9.42 -1.72
N ARG A 75 -8.17 8.38 -1.12
CA ARG A 75 -6.84 8.48 -0.48
C ARG A 75 -5.75 8.85 -1.49
N ILE A 76 -5.73 8.21 -2.67
CA ILE A 76 -4.79 8.52 -3.75
C ILE A 76 -5.01 9.94 -4.29
N GLU A 77 -6.26 10.36 -4.52
CA GLU A 77 -6.57 11.73 -4.95
C GLU A 77 -6.15 12.77 -3.91
N ARG A 78 -6.29 12.45 -2.61
CA ARG A 78 -5.79 13.28 -1.50
C ARG A 78 -4.27 13.37 -1.51
N ALA A 79 -3.56 12.26 -1.69
CA ALA A 79 -2.10 12.24 -1.81
C ALA A 79 -1.61 13.14 -2.96
N ALA A 80 -2.25 13.06 -4.13
CA ALA A 80 -1.94 13.92 -5.26
C ALA A 80 -2.15 15.41 -4.92
N LYS A 81 -3.30 15.75 -4.31
CA LYS A 81 -3.62 17.11 -3.88
C LYS A 81 -2.65 17.65 -2.81
N ALA A 82 -2.16 16.77 -1.93
CA ALA A 82 -1.18 17.11 -0.90
C ALA A 82 0.21 17.40 -1.48
N GLY A 83 0.52 16.90 -2.68
CA GLY A 83 1.81 17.10 -3.36
C GLY A 83 2.75 15.90 -3.24
N CYS A 84 2.21 14.72 -2.96
CA CYS A 84 2.97 13.47 -3.00
C CYS A 84 3.49 13.22 -4.42
N HIS A 85 4.69 12.67 -4.52
CA HIS A 85 5.27 12.24 -5.80
C HIS A 85 5.01 10.76 -6.07
N ALA A 86 4.73 10.01 -5.00
CA ALA A 86 4.50 8.58 -5.03
C ALA A 86 3.63 8.18 -3.83
N VAL A 87 3.07 6.98 -3.90
CA VAL A 87 2.33 6.36 -2.79
C VAL A 87 2.90 4.99 -2.43
N ASP A 88 2.87 4.66 -1.14
CA ASP A 88 3.25 3.36 -0.57
C ASP A 88 2.01 2.71 0.08
N PRO A 89 1.22 1.94 -0.70
CA PRO A 89 0.03 1.26 -0.20
C PRO A 89 0.40 -0.01 0.59
N ASP A 90 0.15 0.00 1.90
CA ASP A 90 0.48 -1.14 2.77
C ASP A 90 -0.62 -2.22 2.82
N ASN A 91 -0.28 -3.37 3.40
CA ASN A 91 -1.16 -4.51 3.68
C ASN A 91 -1.79 -5.11 2.42
N VAL A 92 -1.05 -5.13 1.32
CA VAL A 92 -1.49 -5.70 0.02
C VAL A 92 -1.10 -7.17 -0.14
N ASP A 93 -0.89 -7.87 0.97
CA ASP A 93 -0.43 -9.26 1.09
C ASP A 93 -1.36 -10.13 1.98
N GLY A 94 -2.63 -9.73 2.13
CA GLY A 94 -3.61 -10.50 2.89
C GLY A 94 -3.99 -11.86 2.26
N TYR A 95 -3.60 -12.09 1.00
CA TYR A 95 -3.73 -13.38 0.31
C TYR A 95 -2.89 -14.48 0.99
N GLY A 96 -3.22 -15.74 0.71
CA GLY A 96 -2.37 -16.87 1.07
C GLY A 96 -3.14 -18.01 1.72
N SER A 97 -2.42 -19.06 2.11
CA SER A 97 -3.02 -20.28 2.66
C SER A 97 -3.60 -20.11 4.06
N ASN A 98 -3.23 -19.05 4.78
CA ASN A 98 -3.76 -18.71 6.09
C ASN A 98 -4.99 -17.78 6.01
N HIS A 99 -5.30 -17.21 4.84
CA HIS A 99 -6.42 -16.26 4.65
C HIS A 99 -6.49 -15.22 5.77
N GLN A 100 -5.34 -14.58 6.03
CA GLN A 100 -5.18 -13.68 7.16
C GLN A 100 -6.13 -12.49 7.09
N ASP A 101 -6.54 -12.11 5.88
CA ASP A 101 -7.53 -11.10 5.62
C ASP A 101 -8.96 -11.46 6.07
N GLY A 102 -9.25 -12.74 6.29
CA GLY A 102 -10.61 -13.22 6.51
C GLY A 102 -11.40 -13.47 5.24
N PHE A 103 -10.78 -13.27 4.08
CA PHE A 103 -11.38 -13.49 2.78
C PHE A 103 -10.59 -14.60 2.05
N THR A 104 -11.29 -15.51 1.37
CA THR A 104 -10.61 -16.63 0.70
C THR A 104 -10.06 -16.23 -0.67
N TYR A 105 -9.52 -15.01 -0.80
CA TYR A 105 -9.11 -14.47 -2.09
C TYR A 105 -7.76 -15.02 -2.55
N PRO A 106 -7.63 -15.43 -3.83
CA PRO A 106 -6.35 -15.83 -4.40
C PRO A 106 -5.44 -14.61 -4.64
N GLN A 107 -4.15 -14.87 -4.83
CA GLN A 107 -3.15 -13.86 -5.26
C GLN A 107 -3.60 -13.02 -6.46
N ALA A 108 -4.36 -13.61 -7.39
CA ALA A 108 -4.87 -12.91 -8.57
C ALA A 108 -5.74 -11.70 -8.22
N ASP A 109 -6.51 -11.77 -7.14
CA ASP A 109 -7.38 -10.65 -6.74
C ASP A 109 -6.56 -9.48 -6.21
N TYR A 110 -5.48 -9.76 -5.47
CA TYR A 110 -4.53 -8.74 -5.02
C TYR A 110 -3.69 -8.16 -6.16
N VAL A 111 -3.37 -8.96 -7.18
CA VAL A 111 -2.74 -8.45 -8.41
C VAL A 111 -3.68 -7.47 -9.13
N GLU A 112 -4.95 -7.81 -9.29
CA GLU A 112 -5.93 -6.90 -9.91
C GLU A 112 -6.19 -5.66 -9.04
N TYR A 113 -6.18 -5.80 -7.72
CA TYR A 113 -6.27 -4.68 -6.80
C TYR A 113 -5.06 -3.73 -6.93
N MET A 114 -3.84 -4.26 -6.96
CA MET A 114 -2.64 -3.44 -7.15
C MET A 114 -2.59 -2.76 -8.52
N LYS A 115 -3.05 -3.43 -9.58
CA LYS A 115 -3.21 -2.79 -10.90
C LYS A 115 -4.18 -1.62 -10.85
N TYR A 116 -5.32 -1.79 -10.18
CA TYR A 116 -6.29 -0.71 -9.97
C TYR A 116 -5.67 0.48 -9.22
N LEU A 117 -4.95 0.24 -8.13
CA LEU A 117 -4.28 1.30 -7.38
C LEU A 117 -3.19 1.99 -8.21
N ALA A 118 -2.42 1.22 -9.00
CA ALA A 118 -1.38 1.76 -9.88
C ALA A 118 -1.97 2.65 -10.97
N ASP A 119 -3.04 2.21 -11.63
CA ASP A 119 -3.75 3.01 -12.63
C ASP A 119 -4.22 4.35 -12.04
N LEU A 120 -4.75 4.35 -10.82
CA LEU A 120 -5.17 5.57 -10.12
C LEU A 120 -3.98 6.48 -9.78
N ALA A 121 -2.88 5.94 -9.27
CA ALA A 121 -1.69 6.71 -8.96
C ALA A 121 -1.11 7.36 -10.22
N HIS A 122 -0.97 6.59 -11.30
CA HIS A 122 -0.46 7.07 -12.59
C HIS A 122 -1.38 8.12 -13.22
N GLN A 123 -2.71 7.95 -13.15
CA GLN A 123 -3.69 8.97 -13.59
C GLN A 123 -3.55 10.30 -12.82
N ASN A 124 -3.06 10.23 -11.58
CA ASN A 124 -2.78 11.39 -10.75
C ASN A 124 -1.31 11.85 -10.82
N ASN A 125 -0.53 11.37 -11.80
CA ASN A 125 0.90 11.67 -11.99
C ASN A 125 1.80 11.31 -10.80
N MET A 126 1.45 10.27 -10.04
CA MET A 126 2.25 9.74 -8.95
C MET A 126 2.77 8.34 -9.30
N ALA A 127 3.97 8.02 -8.81
CA ALA A 127 4.47 6.64 -8.81
C ALA A 127 3.81 5.80 -7.70
N ILE A 128 3.91 4.48 -7.78
CA ILE A 128 3.38 3.56 -6.76
C ILE A 128 4.38 2.46 -6.40
N GLY A 129 4.43 2.10 -5.11
CA GLY A 129 5.21 0.99 -4.58
C GLY A 129 4.41 -0.31 -4.47
N LEU A 130 5.10 -1.45 -4.47
CA LEU A 130 4.58 -2.69 -3.90
C LEU A 130 5.28 -2.96 -2.56
N LYS A 131 4.51 -2.93 -1.47
CA LYS A 131 4.98 -3.21 -0.11
C LYS A 131 4.88 -4.71 0.17
N ASN A 132 6.00 -5.30 0.60
CA ASN A 132 6.11 -6.74 0.90
C ASN A 132 5.58 -7.60 -0.26
N ALA A 133 4.45 -8.31 -0.07
CA ALA A 133 3.67 -9.01 -1.11
C ALA A 133 4.55 -9.75 -2.17
N VAL A 134 5.57 -10.44 -1.68
CA VAL A 134 6.73 -10.85 -2.48
C VAL A 134 6.38 -11.90 -3.53
N GLU A 135 5.33 -12.70 -3.31
CA GLU A 135 4.87 -13.74 -4.22
C GLU A 135 4.26 -13.16 -5.50
N ILE A 136 3.72 -11.94 -5.46
CA ILE A 136 3.07 -11.29 -6.61
C ILE A 136 3.98 -10.31 -7.36
N ILE A 137 5.25 -10.15 -6.93
CA ILE A 137 6.27 -9.33 -7.63
C ILE A 137 6.34 -9.67 -9.13
N PRO A 138 6.45 -10.94 -9.58
CA PRO A 138 6.59 -11.23 -11.01
C PRO A 138 5.41 -10.75 -11.85
N ALA A 139 4.21 -10.69 -11.27
CA ALA A 139 3.00 -10.23 -11.95
C ALA A 139 2.88 -8.70 -11.99
N LEU A 140 3.56 -8.00 -11.09
CA LEU A 140 3.44 -6.55 -10.91
C LEU A 140 4.70 -5.77 -11.29
N VAL A 141 5.79 -6.44 -11.67
CA VAL A 141 7.06 -5.78 -11.99
C VAL A 141 6.96 -4.78 -13.14
N SER A 142 6.04 -4.96 -14.09
CA SER A 142 5.77 -3.98 -15.15
C SER A 142 4.76 -2.90 -14.77
N THR A 143 4.09 -3.05 -13.63
CA THR A 143 2.96 -2.22 -13.20
C THR A 143 3.36 -1.19 -12.15
N VAL A 144 4.06 -1.60 -11.08
CA VAL A 144 4.49 -0.67 -10.00
C VAL A 144 5.85 -0.04 -10.30
N ASP A 145 6.17 1.11 -9.74
CA ASP A 145 7.38 1.87 -10.08
C ASP A 145 8.58 1.55 -9.18
N PHE A 146 8.32 1.11 -7.96
CA PHE A 146 9.31 0.70 -6.98
C PHE A 146 8.73 -0.35 -6.03
N PHE A 147 9.57 -0.84 -5.12
CA PHE A 147 9.20 -1.83 -4.12
C PHE A 147 9.64 -1.35 -2.75
N VAL A 148 8.86 -1.69 -1.73
CA VAL A 148 9.20 -1.49 -0.32
C VAL A 148 9.20 -2.86 0.34
N ASN A 149 10.21 -3.12 1.16
CA ASN A 149 10.34 -4.38 1.88
C ASN A 149 10.66 -4.10 3.34
N GLU A 150 10.04 -4.87 4.22
CA GLU A 150 10.48 -5.01 5.60
C GLU A 150 11.10 -6.39 5.80
N GLN A 151 12.27 -6.40 6.45
CA GLN A 151 12.90 -7.57 7.04
C GLN A 151 13.32 -8.70 6.09
N CYS A 152 13.58 -8.47 4.80
CA CYS A 152 13.99 -9.57 3.92
C CYS A 152 15.32 -10.23 4.34
N HIS A 153 16.18 -9.52 5.09
CA HIS A 153 17.44 -10.04 5.61
C HIS A 153 17.27 -10.84 6.92
N ASN A 154 16.11 -10.77 7.56
CA ASN A 154 15.80 -11.58 8.73
C ASN A 154 15.84 -13.08 8.34
N LEU A 155 16.46 -13.90 9.18
CA LEU A 155 16.65 -15.33 8.92
C LEU A 155 15.35 -16.12 8.86
N ASP A 156 14.30 -15.67 9.56
CA ASP A 156 12.99 -16.33 9.57
C ASP A 156 12.25 -16.14 8.24
N PHE A 157 12.47 -15.03 7.53
CA PHE A 157 11.88 -14.76 6.21
C PHE A 157 12.80 -15.17 5.06
N ASN A 158 14.07 -14.73 5.11
CA ASN A 158 15.13 -15.01 4.13
C ASN A 158 14.66 -14.88 2.67
N GLU A 159 14.14 -13.71 2.33
CA GLU A 159 13.37 -13.50 1.11
C GLU A 159 13.89 -12.42 0.18
N CYS A 160 15.04 -11.80 0.45
CA CYS A 160 15.58 -10.73 -0.40
C CYS A 160 15.74 -11.15 -1.86
N TRP A 161 16.03 -12.43 -2.11
CA TRP A 161 16.17 -12.98 -3.46
C TRP A 161 14.87 -12.92 -4.27
N LYS A 162 13.69 -12.86 -3.63
CA LYS A 162 12.39 -12.72 -4.30
C LYS A 162 12.24 -11.36 -4.99
N TYR A 163 13.01 -10.35 -4.59
CA TYR A 163 13.07 -9.03 -5.24
C TYR A 163 14.01 -8.98 -6.46
N LYS A 164 14.65 -10.09 -6.84
CA LYS A 164 15.49 -10.15 -8.04
C LYS A 164 14.78 -9.68 -9.32
N PRO A 165 13.51 -10.04 -9.62
CA PRO A 165 12.82 -9.53 -10.79
C PRO A 165 12.71 -7.99 -10.81
N ALA A 166 12.53 -7.36 -9.64
CA ALA A 166 12.48 -5.90 -9.52
C ALA A 166 13.82 -5.25 -9.88
N THR A 167 14.91 -5.76 -9.28
CA THR A 167 16.26 -5.22 -9.51
C THR A 167 16.77 -5.50 -10.92
N ASP A 168 16.44 -6.66 -11.51
CA ASP A 168 16.74 -6.97 -12.91
C ASP A 168 16.00 -6.04 -13.89
N ALA A 169 14.81 -5.54 -13.50
CA ALA A 169 14.06 -4.52 -14.24
C ALA A 169 14.55 -3.08 -13.97
N GLY A 170 15.62 -2.90 -13.19
CA GLY A 170 16.17 -1.59 -12.84
C GLY A 170 15.32 -0.78 -11.86
N LYS A 171 14.41 -1.43 -11.12
CA LYS A 171 13.53 -0.76 -10.15
C LYS A 171 14.16 -0.75 -8.76
N ALA A 172 13.93 0.34 -8.04
CA ALA A 172 14.40 0.49 -6.67
C ALA A 172 13.63 -0.44 -5.72
N VAL A 173 14.35 -0.96 -4.73
CA VAL A 173 13.79 -1.69 -3.59
C VAL A 173 14.22 -0.95 -2.33
N PHE A 174 13.28 -0.26 -1.67
CA PHE A 174 13.50 0.39 -0.38
C PHE A 174 13.34 -0.66 0.72
N ASN A 175 14.45 -1.17 1.23
CA ASN A 175 14.46 -2.17 2.30
C ASN A 175 14.60 -1.49 3.68
N ILE A 176 13.82 -2.00 4.64
CA ILE A 176 13.74 -1.57 6.03
C ILE A 176 14.05 -2.79 6.90
N GLU A 177 14.94 -2.65 7.86
CA GLU A 177 15.29 -3.69 8.83
C GLU A 177 15.14 -3.12 10.25
N TYR A 178 14.60 -3.92 11.17
CA TYR A 178 14.28 -3.52 12.55
C TYR A 178 15.12 -4.28 13.58
#